data_AF-A0A4P6FZH1-F1
#
_entry.id   AF-A0A4P6FZH1-F1
#
_cell.length_a   1.000
_cell.length_b   1.000
_cell.length_c   1.000
_cell.angle_alpha   90.00
_cell.angle_beta   90.00
_cell.angle_gamma   90.00
#
_symmetry.space_group_name_H-M   'P 1'
#
loop_
_entity.id
_entity.type
_entity.pdbx_description
1 polymer ?
#
loop_
_entity_poly.entity_id
_entity_poly.type
_entity_poly.pdbx_seq_one_letter_code
_entity_poly.pdbx_strand_id
1 'polypeptide(L)'
;MGHGNWSNRDWEAYAASAVHGRSRAELFGARGMDAAYDPARIAFRESRDSAENPESTPIIIGVDVTGSMGMLAEQLVVRGLNETFTALLDRRPVSDPHVLAMAIGDAFYDRAPLQVTQFEADLRIIEQLRQLWLEGGGGGNDGESYCLAHAFAGLKTVHDAAEKRGGKGFLFTVGDEPVLDGVERDQLAGILGVDARRGLSGREAVRLASAGYEVFHIIVDGSYAARNMKRVRASWEAILPGRVIHLPDPARLAETIVAAIERTVGRTAACGAAGGGAARASGLVPAALRRLPWMARA
;
A
#
# COMPACT_ATOMS: atom_id res chain seq x y z
N MET A 1 20.34 0.17 2.12
CA MET A 1 18.95 0.69 2.12
C MET A 1 18.24 0.01 3.28
N GLY A 2 17.43 0.72 4.08
CA GLY A 2 16.79 0.14 5.28
C GLY A 2 17.74 -0.11 6.48
N HIS A 3 18.81 0.67 6.60
CA HIS A 3 19.68 0.68 7.79
C HIS A 3 19.29 1.90 8.62
N GLY A 4 18.75 1.67 9.80
CA GLY A 4 18.25 2.70 10.70
C GLY A 4 17.36 2.10 11.78
N ASN A 5 17.69 2.40 13.04
CA ASN A 5 16.86 2.11 14.20
C ASN A 5 16.53 3.46 14.85
N TRP A 6 15.30 3.94 14.66
CA TRP A 6 14.82 5.20 15.26
C TRP A 6 13.96 4.91 16.48
N SER A 7 14.07 5.74 17.52
CA SER A 7 13.31 5.60 18.76
C SER A 7 12.13 6.57 18.84
N ASN A 8 11.16 6.29 19.72
CA ASN A 8 10.02 7.18 19.99
C ASN A 8 10.46 8.59 20.49
N ARG A 9 11.66 8.72 21.08
CA ARG A 9 12.21 10.04 21.46
C ARG A 9 12.68 10.86 20.26
N ASP A 10 13.27 10.19 19.28
CA ASP A 10 13.67 10.84 18.04
C ASP A 10 12.43 11.37 17.31
N TRP A 11 11.31 10.62 17.40
CA TRP A 11 10.00 11.03 16.90
C TRP A 11 9.47 12.29 17.57
N GLU A 12 9.35 12.32 18.90
CA GLU A 12 8.82 13.50 19.60
C GLU A 12 9.63 14.76 19.26
N ALA A 13 10.95 14.63 19.14
CA ALA A 13 11.84 15.72 18.72
C ALA A 13 11.61 16.18 17.27
N TYR A 14 11.40 15.25 16.33
CA TYR A 14 11.10 15.59 14.93
C TYR A 14 9.67 16.13 14.76
N ALA A 15 8.66 15.52 15.39
CA ALA A 15 7.28 15.98 15.34
C ALA A 15 7.14 17.39 15.90
N ALA A 16 7.78 17.67 17.04
CA ALA A 16 7.81 19.01 17.64
C ALA A 16 8.45 20.08 16.76
N SER A 17 9.46 19.72 15.97
CA SER A 17 10.21 20.68 15.14
C SER A 17 9.69 20.81 13.70
N ALA A 18 9.14 19.72 13.15
CA ALA A 18 8.85 19.61 11.73
C ALA A 18 7.36 19.48 11.41
N VAL A 19 6.50 19.07 12.35
CA VAL A 19 5.10 18.70 12.08
C VAL A 19 4.11 19.56 12.86
N HIS A 20 4.33 19.79 14.16
CA HIS A 20 3.38 20.52 15.00
C HIS A 20 3.27 22.00 14.60
N GLY A 21 2.02 22.46 14.38
CA GLY A 21 1.69 23.86 14.09
C GLY A 21 1.79 24.31 12.62
N ARG A 22 2.10 23.39 11.70
CA ARG A 22 2.16 23.67 10.25
C ARG A 22 0.84 23.33 9.55
N SER A 23 0.40 24.20 8.65
CA SER A 23 -0.80 24.05 7.82
C SER A 23 -0.60 23.04 6.67
N ARG A 24 -1.69 22.61 6.03
CA ARG A 24 -1.68 21.71 4.85
C ARG A 24 -0.63 22.09 3.81
N ALA A 25 -0.54 23.37 3.45
CA ALA A 25 0.43 23.86 2.45
C ALA A 25 1.88 23.82 2.94
N GLU A 26 2.10 23.85 4.25
CA GLU A 26 3.41 23.80 4.90
C GLU A 26 3.87 22.36 5.20
N LEU A 27 2.92 21.41 5.29
CA LEU A 27 3.20 19.98 5.45
C LEU A 27 3.29 19.24 4.11
N PHE A 28 2.42 19.57 3.15
CA PHE A 28 2.36 19.01 1.79
C PHE A 28 2.42 20.15 0.76
N GLY A 29 3.63 20.68 0.56
CA GLY A 29 3.88 21.78 -0.36
C GLY A 29 4.11 21.35 -1.82
N ALA A 30 4.10 20.04 -2.10
CA ALA A 30 4.33 19.52 -3.44
C ALA A 30 3.26 20.02 -4.42
N ARG A 31 3.69 20.50 -5.59
CA ARG A 31 2.82 21.02 -6.66
C ARG A 31 2.78 20.11 -7.88
N GLY A 32 3.40 18.95 -7.77
CA GLY A 32 3.59 17.97 -8.83
C GLY A 32 4.20 16.71 -8.23
N MET A 33 4.01 15.58 -8.91
CA MET A 33 4.62 14.31 -8.53
C MET A 33 6.14 14.38 -8.68
N ASP A 34 6.86 14.03 -7.62
CA ASP A 34 8.30 13.84 -7.69
C ASP A 34 8.64 12.63 -8.57
N ALA A 35 9.66 12.79 -9.42
CA ALA A 35 10.22 11.73 -10.24
C ALA A 35 10.59 10.48 -9.44
N ALA A 36 11.02 10.64 -8.20
CA ALA A 36 11.40 9.56 -7.29
C ALA A 36 10.21 8.71 -6.86
N TYR A 37 8.97 9.23 -6.93
CA TYR A 37 7.75 8.52 -6.53
C TYR A 37 6.87 8.09 -7.71
N ASP A 38 7.25 8.47 -8.93
CA ASP A 38 6.58 8.11 -10.18
C ASP A 38 6.71 6.59 -10.46
N PRO A 39 5.61 5.83 -10.44
CA PRO A 39 5.64 4.39 -10.68
C PRO A 39 6.18 4.02 -12.06
N ALA A 40 6.07 4.87 -13.08
CA ALA A 40 6.61 4.60 -14.41
C ALA A 40 8.15 4.62 -14.42
N ARG A 41 8.77 5.36 -13.49
CA ARG A 41 10.23 5.50 -13.36
C ARG A 41 10.84 4.51 -12.38
N ILE A 42 10.03 3.86 -11.57
CA ILE A 42 10.48 2.85 -10.61
C ILE A 42 10.63 1.51 -11.30
N ALA A 43 11.84 0.94 -11.31
CA ALA A 43 12.02 -0.45 -11.73
C ALA A 43 11.44 -1.40 -10.68
N PHE A 44 11.96 -1.31 -9.44
CA PHE A 44 11.47 -2.05 -8.29
C PHE A 44 11.63 -1.23 -7.00
N ARG A 45 10.73 -1.47 -6.04
CA ARG A 45 10.91 -1.12 -4.63
C ARG A 45 11.33 -2.36 -3.86
N GLU A 46 12.44 -2.25 -3.15
CA GLU A 46 13.08 -3.41 -2.54
C GLU A 46 12.94 -3.40 -1.02
N SER A 47 12.56 -4.53 -0.43
CA SER A 47 12.68 -4.81 1.01
C SER A 47 13.67 -5.95 1.20
N ARG A 48 14.91 -5.60 1.55
CA ARG A 48 16.03 -6.54 1.67
C ARG A 48 16.51 -6.68 3.11
N ASP A 49 16.92 -7.88 3.47
CA ASP A 49 17.52 -8.14 4.77
C ASP A 49 18.84 -7.36 4.91
N SER A 50 19.16 -6.97 6.14
CA SER A 50 20.43 -6.32 6.47
C SER A 50 20.95 -6.80 7.82
N ALA A 51 22.15 -6.36 8.22
CA ALA A 51 22.70 -6.69 9.53
C ALA A 51 21.81 -6.20 10.68
N GLU A 52 21.10 -5.08 10.49
CA GLU A 52 20.20 -4.49 11.49
C GLU A 52 18.77 -5.06 11.41
N ASN A 53 18.37 -5.54 10.22
CA ASN A 53 17.04 -6.06 9.91
C ASN A 53 17.18 -7.41 9.18
N PRO A 54 17.62 -8.49 9.86
CA PRO A 54 17.97 -9.77 9.23
C PRO A 54 16.76 -10.55 8.66
N GLU A 55 15.55 -10.27 9.14
CA GLU A 55 14.33 -10.96 8.73
C GLU A 55 13.24 -9.97 8.29
N SER A 56 13.59 -9.13 7.31
CA SER A 56 12.72 -8.06 6.82
C SER A 56 11.34 -8.55 6.38
N THR A 57 10.29 -7.88 6.84
CA THR A 57 8.90 -8.13 6.42
C THR A 57 8.30 -6.88 5.75
N PRO A 58 7.98 -6.92 4.45
CA PRO A 58 7.45 -5.75 3.76
C PRO A 58 5.98 -5.52 4.08
N ILE A 59 5.64 -4.26 4.36
CA ILE A 59 4.29 -3.79 4.63
C ILE A 59 4.03 -2.60 3.71
N ILE A 60 2.99 -2.67 2.89
CA ILE A 60 2.54 -1.60 2.02
C ILE A 60 1.26 -1.01 2.60
N ILE A 61 1.20 0.31 2.73
CA ILE A 61 -0.02 1.03 3.11
C ILE A 61 -0.32 2.08 2.04
N GLY A 62 -1.34 1.82 1.24
CA GLY A 62 -1.86 2.76 0.25
C GLY A 62 -3.07 3.50 0.77
N VAL A 63 -3.04 4.83 0.70
CA VAL A 63 -4.12 5.70 1.16
C VAL A 63 -4.70 6.45 -0.02
N ASP A 64 -6.03 6.49 -0.08
CA ASP A 64 -6.79 7.34 -0.98
C ASP A 64 -6.54 8.83 -0.68
N VAL A 65 -6.11 9.57 -1.70
CA VAL A 65 -5.81 11.00 -1.62
C VAL A 65 -6.72 11.86 -2.50
N THR A 66 -7.86 11.32 -2.91
CA THR A 66 -8.86 12.01 -3.74
C THR A 66 -9.64 13.05 -2.95
N GLY A 67 -10.38 13.89 -3.67
CA GLY A 67 -11.15 15.01 -3.12
C GLY A 67 -12.27 14.58 -2.17
N SER A 68 -12.87 13.39 -2.36
CA SER A 68 -13.95 12.86 -1.51
C SER A 68 -13.50 12.57 -0.08
N MET A 69 -12.21 12.26 0.08
CA MET A 69 -11.55 12.12 1.38
C MET A 69 -11.33 13.48 2.08
N GLY A 70 -11.20 14.59 1.36
CA GLY A 70 -11.10 15.93 1.94
C GLY A 70 -10.06 16.06 3.08
N MET A 71 -10.48 16.52 4.27
CA MET A 71 -9.61 16.61 5.46
C MET A 71 -9.22 15.23 6.03
N LEU A 72 -9.99 14.18 5.72
CA LEU A 72 -9.72 12.83 6.20
C LEU A 72 -8.45 12.25 5.57
N ALA A 73 -8.18 12.55 4.30
CA ALA A 73 -6.91 12.17 3.65
C ALA A 73 -5.71 12.74 4.43
N GLU A 74 -5.76 14.00 4.83
CA GLU A 74 -4.68 14.64 5.61
C GLU A 74 -4.53 14.00 6.98
N GLN A 75 -5.64 13.80 7.70
CA GLN A 75 -5.60 13.14 9.01
C GLN A 75 -5.03 11.71 8.90
N LEU A 76 -5.41 10.95 7.89
CA LEU A 76 -4.90 9.60 7.69
C LEU A 76 -3.43 9.59 7.28
N VAL A 77 -3.01 10.45 6.35
CA VAL A 77 -1.62 10.50 5.88
C VAL A 77 -0.67 11.06 6.95
N VAL A 78 -1.03 12.16 7.62
CA VAL A 78 -0.15 12.80 8.62
C VAL A 78 -0.17 12.07 9.94
N ARG A 79 -1.35 11.74 10.45
CA ARG A 79 -1.47 11.17 11.80
C ARG A 79 -1.60 9.66 11.74
N GLY A 80 -2.53 9.15 10.94
CA GLY A 80 -2.81 7.72 10.85
C GLY A 80 -1.59 6.90 10.41
N LEU A 81 -0.91 7.28 9.33
CA LEU A 81 0.26 6.56 8.84
C LEU A 81 1.44 6.67 9.81
N ASN A 82 1.70 7.85 10.37
CA ASN A 82 2.76 8.02 11.36
C ASN A 82 2.53 7.16 12.60
N GLU A 83 1.33 7.21 13.19
CA GLU A 83 0.96 6.35 14.33
C GLU A 83 1.04 4.86 13.95
N THR A 84 0.67 4.50 12.72
CA THR A 84 0.77 3.12 12.23
C THR A 84 2.23 2.68 12.13
N PHE A 85 3.11 3.49 11.55
CA PHE A 85 4.53 3.15 11.42
C PHE A 85 5.20 3.03 12.79
N THR A 86 4.97 3.98 13.69
CA THR A 86 5.47 3.91 15.07
C THR A 86 4.95 2.64 15.76
N ALA A 87 3.66 2.35 15.67
CA ALA A 87 3.09 1.14 16.27
C ALA A 87 3.69 -0.16 15.68
N LEU A 88 3.97 -0.21 14.38
CA LEU A 88 4.60 -1.37 13.72
C LEU A 88 6.05 -1.57 14.19
N LEU A 89 6.83 -0.48 14.27
CA LEU A 89 8.23 -0.52 14.71
C LEU A 89 8.36 -0.84 16.21
N ASP A 90 7.45 -0.31 17.03
CA ASP A 90 7.46 -0.49 18.49
C ASP A 90 6.92 -1.85 18.90
N ARG A 91 5.74 -2.25 18.38
CA ARG A 91 5.07 -3.51 18.78
C ARG A 91 5.66 -4.73 18.08
N ARG A 92 6.28 -4.53 16.91
CA ARG A 92 6.87 -5.59 16.06
C ARG A 92 5.93 -6.81 15.91
N PRO A 93 4.72 -6.63 15.36
CA PRO A 93 3.80 -7.75 15.14
C PRO A 93 4.32 -8.75 14.09
N VAL A 94 5.37 -8.38 13.37
CA VAL A 94 6.17 -9.19 12.44
C VAL A 94 7.66 -8.89 12.69
N SER A 95 8.54 -9.76 12.20
CA SER A 95 9.99 -9.51 12.22
C SER A 95 10.35 -8.35 11.30
N ASP A 96 11.23 -7.47 11.78
CA ASP A 96 11.88 -6.37 11.06
C ASP A 96 10.98 -5.69 10.00
N PRO A 97 9.91 -5.00 10.42
CA PRO A 97 8.95 -4.43 9.50
C PRO A 97 9.59 -3.33 8.64
N HIS A 98 9.48 -3.50 7.32
CA HIS A 98 9.85 -2.50 6.32
C HIS A 98 8.58 -1.93 5.72
N VAL A 99 8.36 -0.62 5.84
CA VAL A 99 7.10 -0.01 5.46
C VAL A 99 7.26 0.92 4.27
N LEU A 100 6.31 0.81 3.33
CA LEU A 100 6.18 1.63 2.14
C LEU A 100 4.78 2.24 2.11
N ALA A 101 4.69 3.51 1.73
CA ALA A 101 3.44 4.21 1.56
C ALA A 101 3.10 4.42 0.08
N MET A 102 1.80 4.44 -0.22
CA MET A 102 1.30 4.85 -1.52
C MET A 102 0.22 5.92 -1.36
N ALA A 103 0.24 6.93 -2.23
CA ALA A 103 -0.89 7.82 -2.43
C ALA A 103 -1.64 7.35 -3.68
N ILE A 104 -2.92 7.02 -3.52
CA ILE A 104 -3.79 6.47 -4.54
C ILE A 104 -4.79 7.55 -4.95
N GLY A 105 -4.86 7.83 -6.25
CA GLY A 105 -5.88 8.69 -6.84
C GLY A 105 -6.62 8.01 -7.98
N ASP A 106 -7.17 8.83 -8.87
CA ASP A 106 -7.99 8.38 -9.99
C ASP A 106 -7.19 8.33 -11.30
N ALA A 107 -7.01 7.13 -11.84
CA ALA A 107 -6.29 6.88 -13.09
C ALA A 107 -6.88 7.56 -14.34
N PHE A 108 -8.12 8.05 -14.29
CA PHE A 108 -8.82 8.66 -15.41
C PHE A 108 -8.75 10.19 -15.40
N TYR A 109 -8.55 10.81 -14.24
CA TYR A 109 -8.64 12.27 -14.07
C TYR A 109 -7.39 12.89 -13.47
N ASP A 110 -6.64 12.14 -12.66
CA ASP A 110 -5.52 12.66 -11.92
C ASP A 110 -4.22 12.66 -12.72
N ARG A 111 -3.30 13.56 -12.36
CA ARG A 111 -1.98 13.65 -13.01
C ARG A 111 -0.96 12.73 -12.34
N ALA A 112 -1.17 12.38 -11.08
CA ALA A 112 -0.35 11.47 -10.28
C ALA A 112 -1.23 10.39 -9.60
N PRO A 113 -1.95 9.58 -10.40
CA PRO A 113 -2.96 8.63 -9.92
C PRO A 113 -2.39 7.51 -9.01
N LEU A 114 -1.07 7.34 -9.01
CA LEU A 114 -0.37 6.54 -8.03
C LEU A 114 1.01 7.17 -7.77
N GLN A 115 1.35 7.35 -6.50
CA GLN A 115 2.70 7.71 -6.06
C GLN A 115 3.18 6.69 -5.03
N VAL A 116 4.44 6.28 -5.14
CA VAL A 116 4.97 5.18 -4.32
C VAL A 116 6.31 5.53 -3.70
N THR A 117 6.40 5.52 -2.37
CA THR A 117 7.64 5.72 -1.62
C THR A 117 8.56 4.50 -1.69
N GLN A 118 9.72 4.55 -1.02
CA GLN A 118 10.56 3.39 -0.78
C GLN A 118 10.13 2.62 0.48
N PHE A 119 10.48 1.33 0.56
CA PHE A 119 10.42 0.56 1.81
C PHE A 119 11.49 1.06 2.78
N GLU A 120 11.07 1.52 3.95
CA GLU A 120 11.94 2.00 5.02
C GLU A 120 11.74 1.18 6.31
N ALA A 121 12.84 0.98 7.04
CA ALA A 121 12.84 0.33 8.35
C ALA A 121 12.77 1.36 9.51
N ASP A 122 12.64 2.64 9.18
CA ASP A 122 12.70 3.75 10.13
C ASP A 122 11.79 4.92 9.70
N LEU A 123 11.83 6.01 10.46
CA LEU A 123 10.97 7.17 10.25
C LEU A 123 11.35 8.04 9.04
N ARG A 124 12.34 7.67 8.21
CA ARG A 124 12.59 8.37 6.92
C ARG A 124 11.37 8.34 6.02
N ILE A 125 10.50 7.34 6.18
CA ILE A 125 9.22 7.27 5.48
C ILE A 125 8.36 8.52 5.71
N ILE A 126 8.46 9.15 6.89
CA ILE A 126 7.68 10.35 7.23
C ILE A 126 8.06 11.53 6.34
N GLU A 127 9.35 11.72 6.08
CA GLU A 127 9.81 12.76 5.17
C GLU A 127 9.31 12.50 3.74
N GLN A 128 9.30 11.23 3.30
CA GLN A 128 8.78 10.85 1.99
C GLN A 128 7.27 11.09 1.89
N LEU A 129 6.50 10.82 2.94
CA LEU A 129 5.05 11.10 2.97
C LEU A 129 4.75 12.57 2.68
N ARG A 130 5.54 13.49 3.24
CA ARG A 130 5.36 14.94 3.06
C ARG A 130 5.66 15.42 1.65
N GLN A 131 6.45 14.66 0.91
CA GLN A 131 6.81 14.95 -0.47
C GLN A 131 5.79 14.40 -1.47
N LEU A 132 4.83 13.58 -1.02
CA LEU A 132 3.72 13.13 -1.85
C LEU A 132 2.82 14.30 -2.22
N TRP A 133 2.41 14.34 -3.48
CA TRP A 133 1.51 15.36 -3.98
C TRP A 133 0.06 14.96 -3.79
N LEU A 134 -0.63 15.63 -2.86
CA LEU A 134 -2.05 15.44 -2.61
C LEU A 134 -2.86 16.35 -3.55
N GLU A 135 -3.03 15.90 -4.78
CA GLU A 135 -3.73 16.65 -5.85
C GLU A 135 -5.16 17.02 -5.43
N GLY A 136 -5.79 16.17 -4.61
CA GLY A 136 -7.18 16.32 -4.19
C GLY A 136 -8.15 16.24 -5.37
N GLY A 137 -7.76 15.48 -6.41
CA GLY A 137 -8.54 15.26 -7.62
C GLY A 137 -9.65 14.23 -7.39
N GLY A 138 -9.80 13.29 -8.32
CA GLY A 138 -10.90 12.34 -8.33
C GLY A 138 -11.96 12.64 -9.40
N GLY A 139 -12.65 11.59 -9.82
CA GLY A 139 -13.56 11.58 -10.95
C GLY A 139 -15.04 11.44 -10.59
N GLY A 140 -15.90 11.68 -11.60
CA GLY A 140 -17.32 11.33 -11.55
C GLY A 140 -17.63 9.91 -12.04
N ASN A 141 -16.65 9.01 -12.00
CA ASN A 141 -16.68 7.63 -12.52
C ASN A 141 -17.13 6.59 -11.48
N ASP A 142 -17.67 7.03 -10.35
CA ASP A 142 -18.35 6.17 -9.38
C ASP A 142 -17.44 5.15 -8.65
N GLY A 143 -16.14 5.46 -8.55
CA GLY A 143 -15.16 4.73 -7.75
C GLY A 143 -13.72 5.13 -8.06
N GLU A 144 -12.77 4.51 -7.36
CA GLU A 144 -11.35 4.89 -7.41
C GLU A 144 -10.41 3.77 -7.88
N SER A 145 -9.20 4.17 -8.30
CA SER A 145 -8.24 3.30 -9.01
C SER A 145 -7.35 2.47 -8.08
N TYR A 146 -7.89 1.92 -6.99
CA TYR A 146 -7.14 1.13 -5.99
C TYR A 146 -6.42 -0.09 -6.58
N CYS A 147 -6.88 -0.61 -7.72
CA CYS A 147 -6.22 -1.72 -8.42
C CYS A 147 -4.80 -1.37 -8.90
N LEU A 148 -4.45 -0.09 -9.02
CA LEU A 148 -3.07 0.35 -9.27
C LEU A 148 -2.11 -0.08 -8.16
N ALA A 149 -2.52 0.03 -6.89
CA ALA A 149 -1.71 -0.39 -5.75
C ALA A 149 -1.47 -1.91 -5.76
N HIS A 150 -2.51 -2.70 -6.08
CA HIS A 150 -2.39 -4.15 -6.20
C HIS A 150 -1.46 -4.54 -7.37
N ALA A 151 -1.63 -3.91 -8.53
CA ALA A 151 -0.80 -4.15 -9.70
C ALA A 151 0.66 -3.77 -9.42
N PHE A 152 0.92 -2.62 -8.80
CA PHE A 152 2.26 -2.20 -8.40
C PHE A 152 2.90 -3.20 -7.43
N ALA A 153 2.19 -3.60 -6.37
CA ALA A 153 2.71 -4.53 -5.38
C ALA A 153 3.20 -5.83 -6.02
N GLY A 154 2.42 -6.43 -6.94
CA GLY A 154 2.82 -7.67 -7.57
C GLY A 154 3.77 -7.55 -8.78
N LEU A 155 4.04 -6.35 -9.30
CA LEU A 155 4.88 -6.14 -10.49
C LEU A 155 6.18 -5.38 -10.23
N LYS A 156 6.19 -4.53 -9.22
CA LYS A 156 7.23 -3.53 -8.97
C LYS A 156 7.78 -3.57 -7.56
N THR A 157 7.59 -4.69 -6.87
CA THR A 157 8.24 -4.92 -5.58
C THR A 157 9.01 -6.23 -5.61
N VAL A 158 10.10 -6.25 -4.86
CA VAL A 158 10.93 -7.43 -4.63
C VAL A 158 11.33 -7.45 -3.18
N HIS A 159 11.25 -8.61 -2.54
CA HIS A 159 11.49 -8.69 -1.11
C HIS A 159 11.95 -10.06 -0.63
N ASP A 160 12.88 -10.03 0.33
CA ASP A 160 13.54 -11.23 0.83
C ASP A 160 12.60 -12.14 1.63
N ALA A 161 11.52 -11.59 2.21
CA ALA A 161 10.49 -12.39 2.84
C ALA A 161 9.92 -13.45 1.89
N ALA A 162 9.70 -13.12 0.61
CA ALA A 162 9.24 -14.09 -0.37
C ALA A 162 10.39 -14.89 -0.96
N GLU A 163 11.46 -14.23 -1.41
CA GLU A 163 12.54 -14.88 -2.16
C GLU A 163 13.36 -15.87 -1.32
N LYS A 164 13.63 -15.55 -0.05
CA LYS A 164 14.47 -16.38 0.83
C LYS A 164 13.64 -17.29 1.73
N ARG A 165 12.48 -16.82 2.19
CA ARG A 165 11.68 -17.49 3.23
C ARG A 165 10.36 -18.07 2.73
N GLY A 166 9.94 -17.76 1.50
CA GLY A 166 8.62 -18.16 0.99
C GLY A 166 7.44 -17.56 1.77
N GLY A 167 7.70 -16.51 2.55
CA GLY A 167 6.72 -15.77 3.32
C GLY A 167 6.08 -14.66 2.51
N LYS A 168 5.04 -14.05 3.09
CA LYS A 168 4.34 -12.92 2.49
C LYS A 168 4.53 -11.66 3.33
N GLY A 169 4.54 -10.52 2.65
CA GLY A 169 4.31 -9.23 3.27
C GLY A 169 2.84 -8.95 3.53
N PHE A 170 2.53 -7.68 3.80
CA PHE A 170 1.16 -7.18 3.94
C PHE A 170 0.91 -6.01 2.99
N LEU A 171 -0.30 -5.93 2.43
CA LEU A 171 -0.77 -4.81 1.64
C LEU A 171 -2.12 -4.35 2.17
N PHE A 172 -2.18 -3.11 2.64
CA PHE A 172 -3.40 -2.44 3.06
C PHE A 172 -3.70 -1.30 2.09
N THR A 173 -4.91 -1.24 1.56
CA THR A 173 -5.45 -0.04 0.92
C THR A 173 -6.51 0.58 1.82
N VAL A 174 -6.61 1.91 1.85
CA VAL A 174 -7.51 2.65 2.73
C VAL A 174 -8.25 3.71 1.92
N GLY A 175 -9.58 3.77 1.99
CA GLY A 175 -10.37 4.79 1.31
C GLY A 175 -11.87 4.66 1.60
N ASP A 176 -12.69 5.53 1.02
CA ASP A 176 -14.14 5.58 1.24
C ASP A 176 -14.99 5.32 -0.02
N GLU A 177 -14.36 5.00 -1.15
CA GLU A 177 -15.01 4.83 -2.44
C GLU A 177 -15.12 3.37 -2.92
N PRO A 178 -16.07 3.07 -3.83
CA PRO A 178 -16.07 1.81 -4.56
C PRO A 178 -14.76 1.60 -5.34
N VAL A 179 -14.39 0.34 -5.58
CA VAL A 179 -13.23 0.02 -6.42
C VAL A 179 -13.62 -0.05 -7.90
N LEU A 180 -12.89 0.67 -8.75
CA LEU A 180 -12.95 0.45 -10.20
C LEU A 180 -12.33 -0.91 -10.54
N ASP A 181 -13.03 -1.68 -11.38
CA ASP A 181 -12.64 -3.06 -11.67
C ASP A 181 -11.40 -3.13 -12.58
N GLY A 182 -10.24 -3.10 -11.96
CA GLY A 182 -8.98 -3.41 -12.59
C GLY A 182 -8.16 -2.20 -13.03
N VAL A 183 -7.26 -2.45 -13.98
CA VAL A 183 -6.33 -1.47 -14.54
C VAL A 183 -6.30 -1.67 -16.05
N GLU A 184 -6.57 -0.61 -16.81
CA GLU A 184 -6.54 -0.67 -18.27
C GLU A 184 -5.11 -0.87 -18.81
N ARG A 185 -5.00 -1.36 -20.04
CA ARG A 185 -3.69 -1.55 -20.69
C ARG A 185 -2.89 -0.25 -20.73
N ASP A 186 -3.54 0.83 -21.12
CA ASP A 186 -2.88 2.11 -21.31
C ASP A 186 -2.52 2.76 -19.96
N GLN A 187 -3.28 2.45 -18.91
CA GLN A 187 -2.93 2.79 -17.52
C GLN A 187 -1.70 1.98 -17.02
N LEU A 188 -1.60 0.69 -17.33
CA LEU A 188 -0.40 -0.09 -17.02
C LEU A 188 0.85 0.50 -17.70
N ALA A 189 0.74 0.89 -18.97
CA ALA A 189 1.85 1.47 -19.71
C ALA A 189 2.19 2.90 -19.23
N GLY A 190 1.19 3.77 -19.08
CA GLY A 190 1.38 5.18 -18.76
C GLY A 190 1.71 5.45 -17.29
N ILE A 191 1.05 4.74 -16.37
CA ILE A 191 1.20 4.95 -14.92
C ILE A 191 2.27 4.04 -14.36
N LEU A 192 2.22 2.75 -14.69
CA LEU A 192 3.18 1.78 -14.17
C LEU A 192 4.37 1.58 -15.10
N GLY A 193 4.45 2.15 -16.30
CA GLY A 193 5.57 1.83 -17.21
C GLY A 193 5.65 0.34 -17.57
N VAL A 194 4.54 -0.39 -17.51
CA VAL A 194 4.44 -1.83 -17.76
C VAL A 194 3.77 -2.08 -19.09
N ASP A 195 4.50 -2.64 -20.05
CA ASP A 195 3.92 -3.10 -21.31
C ASP A 195 3.21 -4.46 -21.10
N ALA A 196 1.92 -4.48 -21.39
CA ALA A 196 1.05 -5.63 -21.25
C ALA A 196 0.16 -5.81 -22.49
N ARG A 197 -0.20 -7.05 -22.79
CA ARG A 197 -1.09 -7.33 -23.95
C ARG A 197 -2.50 -6.79 -23.76
N ARG A 198 -2.96 -6.71 -22.51
CA ARG A 198 -4.24 -6.18 -22.09
C ARG A 198 -4.15 -5.67 -20.65
N GLY A 199 -5.18 -4.94 -20.21
CA GLY A 199 -5.38 -4.59 -18.81
C GLY A 199 -5.60 -5.81 -17.90
N LEU A 200 -5.62 -5.57 -16.60
CA LEU A 200 -5.94 -6.55 -15.56
C LEU A 200 -7.35 -6.28 -15.04
N SER A 201 -8.16 -7.31 -14.76
CA SER A 201 -9.34 -7.11 -13.91
C SER A 201 -8.93 -6.89 -12.44
N GLY A 202 -9.84 -6.39 -11.61
CA GLY A 202 -9.58 -6.17 -10.19
C GLY A 202 -9.21 -7.46 -9.47
N ARG A 203 -9.87 -8.58 -9.80
CA ARG A 203 -9.50 -9.91 -9.29
C ARG A 203 -8.10 -10.34 -9.72
N GLU A 204 -7.70 -10.03 -10.96
CA GLU A 204 -6.37 -10.35 -11.44
C GLU A 204 -5.30 -9.51 -10.76
N ALA A 205 -5.55 -8.21 -10.55
CA ALA A 205 -4.67 -7.32 -9.81
C ALA A 205 -4.52 -7.77 -8.35
N VAL A 206 -5.63 -8.08 -7.65
CA VAL A 206 -5.61 -8.61 -6.29
C VAL A 206 -4.86 -9.94 -6.23
N ARG A 207 -5.10 -10.87 -7.16
CA ARG A 207 -4.39 -12.16 -7.21
C ARG A 207 -2.89 -11.98 -7.45
N LEU A 208 -2.52 -11.01 -8.28
CA LEU A 208 -1.13 -10.67 -8.56
C LEU A 208 -0.41 -10.16 -7.30
N ALA A 209 -1.02 -9.23 -6.56
CA ALA A 209 -0.51 -8.80 -5.26
C ALA A 209 -0.47 -9.95 -4.24
N SER A 210 -1.50 -10.80 -4.23
CA SER A 210 -1.66 -11.90 -3.25
C SER A 210 -0.58 -12.99 -3.35
N ALA A 211 0.20 -13.00 -4.42
CA ALA A 211 1.35 -13.89 -4.57
C ALA A 211 2.47 -13.56 -3.57
N GLY A 212 2.72 -12.28 -3.29
CA GLY A 212 3.75 -11.82 -2.36
C GLY A 212 3.21 -11.21 -1.06
N TYR A 213 1.91 -10.89 -1.01
CA TYR A 213 1.31 -10.14 0.09
C TYR A 213 0.01 -10.76 0.61
N GLU A 214 -0.27 -10.54 1.89
CA GLU A 214 -1.60 -10.67 2.46
C GLU A 214 -2.34 -9.33 2.24
N VAL A 215 -3.35 -9.35 1.36
CA VAL A 215 -4.01 -8.14 0.86
C VAL A 215 -5.29 -7.85 1.65
N PHE A 216 -5.47 -6.60 2.02
CA PHE A 216 -6.63 -6.09 2.75
C PHE A 216 -7.06 -4.72 2.20
N HIS A 217 -8.36 -4.43 2.32
CA HIS A 217 -8.90 -3.09 2.12
C HIS A 217 -9.62 -2.62 3.39
N ILE A 218 -9.38 -1.37 3.78
CA ILE A 218 -9.99 -0.70 4.92
C ILE A 218 -10.89 0.41 4.40
N ILE A 219 -12.19 0.22 4.57
CA ILE A 219 -13.21 1.24 4.28
C ILE A 219 -13.28 2.18 5.48
N VAL A 220 -13.00 3.47 5.27
CA VAL A 220 -13.21 4.52 6.27
C VAL A 220 -14.53 5.24 6.03
N ASP A 221 -15.15 5.78 7.09
CA ASP A 221 -16.38 6.58 6.97
C ASP A 221 -16.06 8.00 6.45
N GLY A 222 -15.63 8.08 5.19
CA GLY A 222 -15.49 9.33 4.44
C GLY A 222 -16.84 9.84 3.93
N SER A 223 -16.80 10.90 3.12
CA SER A 223 -18.00 11.59 2.64
C SER A 223 -18.90 10.68 1.77
N TYR A 224 -18.30 9.73 1.04
CA TYR A 224 -19.02 8.79 0.19
C TYR A 224 -19.48 7.54 0.95
N ALA A 225 -18.55 6.85 1.62
CA ALA A 225 -18.83 5.60 2.33
C ALA A 225 -19.94 5.75 3.38
N ALA A 226 -19.96 6.86 4.12
CA ALA A 226 -20.96 7.13 5.15
C ALA A 226 -22.40 7.07 4.60
N ARG A 227 -22.59 7.38 3.31
CA ARG A 227 -23.91 7.36 2.64
C ARG A 227 -24.14 6.12 1.78
N ASN A 228 -23.06 5.48 1.33
CA ASN A 228 -23.10 4.42 0.31
C ASN A 228 -22.42 3.11 0.74
N MET A 229 -22.23 2.88 2.04
CA MET A 229 -21.49 1.74 2.60
C MET A 229 -21.80 0.38 1.95
N LYS A 230 -23.09 0.10 1.68
CA LYS A 230 -23.50 -1.16 1.02
C LYS A 230 -22.89 -1.32 -0.37
N ARG A 231 -22.88 -0.24 -1.17
CA ARG A 231 -22.31 -0.22 -2.52
C ARG A 231 -20.79 -0.38 -2.46
N VAL A 232 -20.14 0.41 -1.60
CA VAL A 232 -18.68 0.37 -1.41
C VAL A 232 -18.24 -1.05 -1.02
N ARG A 233 -18.83 -1.60 0.05
CA ARG A 233 -18.55 -2.95 0.52
C ARG A 233 -18.79 -4.01 -0.56
N ALA A 234 -19.91 -3.95 -1.29
CA ALA A 234 -20.21 -4.93 -2.33
C ALA A 234 -19.18 -4.91 -3.47
N SER A 235 -18.70 -3.73 -3.89
CA SER A 235 -17.66 -3.62 -4.91
C SER A 235 -16.35 -4.29 -4.49
N TRP A 236 -15.95 -4.09 -3.22
CA TRP A 236 -14.74 -4.67 -2.66
C TRP A 236 -14.85 -6.17 -2.40
N GLU A 237 -15.97 -6.63 -1.84
CA GLU A 237 -16.22 -8.05 -1.60
C GLU A 237 -16.26 -8.85 -2.92
N ALA A 238 -16.60 -8.20 -4.04
CA ALA A 238 -16.53 -8.81 -5.34
C ALA A 238 -15.10 -9.21 -5.71
N ILE A 239 -14.07 -8.39 -5.43
CA ILE A 239 -12.69 -8.68 -5.85
C ILE A 239 -11.78 -9.20 -4.72
N LEU A 240 -12.15 -8.93 -3.46
CA LEU A 240 -11.35 -9.18 -2.26
C LEU A 240 -12.21 -9.77 -1.12
N PRO A 241 -12.84 -10.95 -1.32
CA PRO A 241 -13.78 -11.51 -0.35
C PRO A 241 -13.11 -11.86 0.99
N GLY A 242 -13.77 -11.51 2.10
CA GLY A 242 -13.31 -11.85 3.46
C GLY A 242 -12.08 -11.07 3.95
N ARG A 243 -11.63 -10.06 3.21
CA ARG A 243 -10.44 -9.25 3.50
C ARG A 243 -10.75 -7.74 3.50
N VAL A 244 -12.03 -7.39 3.62
CA VAL A 244 -12.54 -6.01 3.69
C VAL A 244 -12.89 -5.68 5.14
N ILE A 245 -12.28 -4.62 5.66
CA ILE A 245 -12.45 -4.15 7.04
C ILE A 245 -13.19 -2.81 6.98
N HIS A 246 -14.21 -2.63 7.82
CA HIS A 246 -14.87 -1.33 7.99
C HIS A 246 -14.32 -0.65 9.24
N LEU A 247 -13.87 0.60 9.10
CA LEU A 247 -13.25 1.42 10.12
C LEU A 247 -14.03 2.75 10.27
N PRO A 248 -15.01 2.81 11.19
CA PRO A 248 -15.79 4.04 11.41
C PRO A 248 -14.96 5.19 12.01
N ASP A 249 -13.96 4.86 12.83
CA ASP A 249 -13.08 5.81 13.48
C ASP A 249 -11.67 5.77 12.86
N PRO A 250 -11.30 6.77 12.04
CA PRO A 250 -9.98 6.89 11.43
C PRO A 250 -8.81 6.90 12.42
N ALA A 251 -9.04 7.34 13.67
CA ALA A 251 -7.99 7.35 14.70
C ALA A 251 -7.55 5.94 15.11
N ARG A 252 -8.33 4.90 14.76
CA ARG A 252 -8.02 3.50 15.06
C ARG A 252 -7.35 2.78 13.90
N LEU A 253 -6.86 3.49 12.89
CA LEU A 253 -6.18 2.90 11.73
C LEU A 253 -4.98 2.04 12.16
N ALA A 254 -4.09 2.60 12.98
CA ALA A 254 -2.89 1.92 13.46
C ALA A 254 -3.23 0.62 14.20
N GLU A 255 -4.16 0.70 15.16
CA GLU A 255 -4.64 -0.47 15.91
C GLU A 255 -5.23 -1.54 14.99
N THR A 256 -6.02 -1.11 14.00
CA THR A 256 -6.70 -2.01 13.05
C THR A 256 -5.70 -2.76 12.16
N ILE A 257 -4.70 -2.06 11.61
CA ILE A 257 -3.65 -2.65 10.78
C ILE A 257 -2.84 -3.65 11.61
N VAL A 258 -2.39 -3.25 12.80
CA VAL A 258 -1.61 -4.15 13.66
C VAL A 258 -2.43 -5.39 14.06
N ALA A 259 -3.69 -5.23 14.45
CA ALA A 259 -4.56 -6.35 14.79
C ALA A 259 -4.83 -7.28 13.60
N ALA A 260 -4.93 -6.74 12.38
CA ALA A 260 -5.08 -7.55 11.18
C ALA A 260 -3.82 -8.39 10.90
N ILE A 261 -2.64 -7.81 11.09
CA ILE A 261 -1.35 -8.51 10.97
C ILE A 261 -1.27 -9.61 12.03
N GLU A 262 -1.46 -9.30 13.32
CA GLU A 262 -1.37 -10.24 14.43
C GLU A 262 -2.33 -11.43 14.24
N ARG A 263 -3.58 -11.18 13.82
CA ARG A 263 -4.54 -12.24 13.53
C ARG A 263 -4.11 -13.14 12.37
N THR A 264 -3.49 -12.54 11.34
CA THR A 264 -3.01 -13.30 10.18
C THR A 264 -1.83 -14.18 10.55
N VAL A 265 -0.86 -13.62 11.27
CA VAL A 265 0.30 -14.36 11.80
C VAL A 265 -0.14 -15.47 12.74
N GLY A 266 -1.05 -15.17 13.69
CA GLY A 266 -1.60 -16.16 14.62
C GLY A 266 -2.34 -17.30 13.93
N ARG A 267 -3.13 -17.02 12.88
CA ARG A 267 -3.75 -18.04 12.02
C ARG A 267 -2.72 -18.91 11.31
N THR A 268 -1.68 -18.30 10.76
CA THR A 268 -0.60 -19.04 10.05
C THR A 268 0.15 -19.94 11.02
N ALA A 269 0.46 -19.48 12.24
CA ALA A 269 1.07 -20.30 13.27
C ALA A 269 0.18 -21.48 13.68
N ALA A 270 -1.12 -21.26 13.87
CA ALA A 270 -2.08 -22.32 14.18
C ALA A 270 -2.26 -23.33 13.03
N CYS A 271 -2.24 -22.87 11.78
CA CYS A 271 -2.40 -23.72 10.60
C CYS A 271 -1.09 -24.44 10.21
N GLY A 272 0.08 -23.84 10.47
CA GLY A 272 1.40 -24.44 10.24
C GLY A 272 1.71 -25.65 11.14
N ALA A 273 1.00 -25.80 12.27
CA ALA A 273 0.97 -27.03 13.05
C ALA A 273 0.19 -28.17 12.35
N ALA A 274 -0.54 -27.87 11.27
CA ALA A 274 -1.39 -28.79 10.51
C ALA A 274 -1.15 -28.63 8.99
N GLY A 275 0.02 -29.04 8.48
CA GLY A 275 0.21 -29.35 7.06
C GLY A 275 1.08 -28.36 6.28
N GLY A 276 2.36 -28.73 6.09
CA GLY A 276 3.29 -28.03 5.21
C GLY A 276 3.05 -28.38 3.73
N GLY A 277 2.93 -27.34 2.90
CA GLY A 277 2.84 -27.46 1.45
C GLY A 277 3.11 -26.12 0.77
N ALA A 278 4.40 -25.74 0.69
CA ALA A 278 4.83 -24.57 -0.08
C ALA A 278 4.71 -24.87 -1.59
N ALA A 279 3.69 -24.31 -2.24
CA ALA A 279 3.55 -24.37 -3.69
C ALA A 279 4.56 -23.40 -4.35
N ARG A 280 5.43 -23.93 -5.22
CA ARG A 280 6.42 -23.17 -6.00
C ARG A 280 5.74 -22.06 -6.82
N ALA A 281 6.25 -20.84 -6.70
CA ALA A 281 5.69 -19.59 -7.24
C ALA A 281 5.72 -19.43 -8.78
N SER A 282 6.13 -20.46 -9.55
CA SER A 282 6.40 -20.34 -10.99
C SER A 282 5.17 -20.33 -11.91
N GLY A 283 3.94 -20.36 -11.36
CA GLY A 283 2.69 -20.34 -12.13
C GLY A 283 1.80 -19.10 -11.97
N LEU A 284 2.20 -18.09 -11.20
CA LEU A 284 1.28 -17.09 -10.63
C LEU A 284 1.04 -15.84 -11.49
N VAL A 285 1.82 -15.62 -12.55
CA VAL A 285 1.67 -14.42 -13.38
C VAL A 285 0.42 -14.53 -14.28
N PRO A 286 -0.55 -13.59 -14.18
CA PRO A 286 -1.70 -13.53 -15.08
C PRO A 286 -1.27 -13.69 -16.55
N ALA A 287 -2.03 -14.45 -17.34
CA ALA A 287 -1.72 -14.68 -18.76
C ALA A 287 -1.53 -13.37 -19.56
N ALA A 288 -2.12 -12.27 -19.09
CA ALA A 288 -1.98 -10.92 -19.62
C ALA A 288 -0.52 -10.39 -19.65
N LEU A 289 0.36 -10.87 -18.75
CA LEU A 289 1.68 -10.28 -18.49
C LEU A 289 2.87 -11.10 -19.04
N ARG A 290 2.60 -12.12 -19.86
CA ARG A 290 3.63 -13.07 -20.39
C ARG A 290 4.67 -12.48 -21.36
N ARG A 291 4.80 -11.15 -21.48
CA ARG A 291 5.82 -10.48 -22.32
C ARG A 291 6.87 -9.70 -21.52
N LEU A 292 6.83 -9.73 -20.18
CA LEU A 292 7.80 -8.98 -19.37
C LEU A 292 9.25 -9.49 -19.60
N PRO A 293 10.19 -8.63 -20.06
CA PRO A 293 11.54 -9.05 -20.50
C PRO A 293 12.37 -9.79 -19.44
N TRP A 294 12.10 -9.56 -18.16
CA TRP A 294 12.84 -10.16 -17.04
C TRP A 294 12.31 -11.53 -16.60
N MET A 295 11.19 -12.01 -17.17
CA MET A 295 10.65 -13.35 -16.89
C MET A 295 11.33 -14.48 -17.68
N ALA A 296 12.22 -14.16 -18.63
CA ALA A 296 12.91 -15.16 -19.47
C ALA A 296 14.19 -15.72 -18.84
N ARG A 297 14.49 -15.41 -17.58
CA ARG A 297 15.62 -15.97 -16.82
C ARG A 297 15.13 -16.51 -15.48
N ALA A 298 14.52 -17.68 -15.52
CA ALA A 298 14.39 -18.62 -14.41
C ALA A 298 14.56 -20.04 -14.96
#